data_AF-A0A0M7BAA2-F1
#
_entry.id   AF-A0A0M7BAA2-F1
#
_cell.length_a   1.000
_cell.length_b   1.000
_cell.length_c   1.000
_cell.angle_alpha   90.00
_cell.angle_beta   90.00
_cell.angle_gamma   90.00
#
_symmetry.space_group_name_H-M   'P 1'
#
loop_
_entity.id
_entity.type
_entity.pdbx_description
1 polymer ?
#
loop_
_entity_poly.entity_id
_entity_poly.type
_entity_poly.pdbx_seq_one_letter_code
_entity_poly.pdbx_strand_id
1 'polypeptide(L)'
;MIGARITAVAAALLLTACLPTSDAPVPDPQAYARIDAPVPFAVRRLLPQGITEADVRVADNCYAYAYDGQIWPVLIPRGTQYCL
;
A
#
# COMPACT_ATOMS: atom_id res chain seq x y z
N MET A 1 6.78 -47.77 29.35
CA MET A 1 7.51 -47.46 28.10
C MET A 1 6.54 -47.56 26.93
N ILE A 2 5.87 -46.46 26.57
CA ILE A 2 5.21 -46.27 25.26
C ILE A 2 5.38 -44.79 24.93
N GLY A 3 6.23 -44.50 23.95
CA GLY A 3 6.58 -43.14 23.53
C GLY A 3 5.45 -42.49 22.73
N ALA A 4 4.99 -41.33 23.21
CA ALA A 4 4.13 -40.44 22.45
C ALA A 4 4.98 -39.75 21.38
N ARG A 5 4.82 -40.23 20.15
CA ARG A 5 5.51 -39.71 18.97
C ARG A 5 5.10 -38.25 18.74
N ILE A 6 6.12 -37.43 18.59
CA ILE A 6 6.11 -36.01 18.26
C ILE A 6 5.45 -35.86 16.88
N THR A 7 4.24 -35.31 16.82
CA THR A 7 3.60 -34.91 15.56
C THR A 7 3.78 -33.40 15.40
N ALA A 8 4.96 -32.99 14.96
CA ALA A 8 5.22 -31.64 14.48
C ALA A 8 4.58 -31.51 13.09
N VAL A 9 3.36 -30.99 13.02
CA VAL A 9 2.67 -30.72 11.75
C VAL A 9 2.87 -29.26 11.38
N ALA A 10 3.67 -29.07 10.32
CA ALA A 10 3.55 -28.04 9.30
C ALA A 10 3.58 -26.56 9.73
N ALA A 11 4.79 -26.07 9.98
CA ALA A 11 5.16 -24.70 9.63
C ALA A 11 5.30 -24.60 8.10
N ALA A 12 4.37 -23.93 7.41
CA ALA A 12 4.51 -23.63 5.98
C ALA A 12 3.48 -22.58 5.49
N LEU A 13 3.98 -21.41 5.11
CA LEU A 13 3.40 -20.40 4.20
C LEU A 13 2.22 -19.52 4.70
N LEU A 14 2.56 -18.51 5.52
CA LEU A 14 1.87 -17.21 5.49
C LEU A 14 2.94 -16.11 5.44
N LEU A 15 3.71 -16.07 4.35
CA LEU A 15 4.42 -14.84 3.98
C LEU A 15 3.40 -13.94 3.27
N THR A 16 2.42 -13.43 4.02
CA THR A 16 1.76 -12.19 3.61
C THR A 16 2.86 -11.15 3.61
N ALA A 17 3.38 -10.85 2.42
CA ALA A 17 4.12 -9.62 2.22
C ALA A 17 3.18 -8.49 2.62
N CYS A 18 3.24 -8.06 3.89
CA CYS A 18 2.68 -6.80 4.33
C CYS A 18 3.50 -5.72 3.60
N LEU A 19 3.08 -5.43 2.37
CA LEU A 19 3.35 -4.14 1.79
C LEU A 19 2.85 -3.10 2.80
N PRO A 20 3.56 -1.98 3.00
CA PRO A 20 3.07 -0.90 3.83
C PRO A 20 1.78 -0.37 3.17
N THR A 21 0.65 -0.93 3.57
CA THR A 21 -0.66 -0.35 3.35
C THR A 21 -0.90 0.57 4.51
N SER A 22 -1.36 1.79 4.24
CA SER A 22 -1.71 2.69 5.34
C SER A 22 -2.82 2.06 6.17
N ASP A 23 -2.76 2.26 7.49
CA ASP A 23 -3.83 1.82 8.39
C ASP A 23 -5.07 2.73 8.27
N ALA A 24 -4.95 3.87 7.58
CA ALA A 24 -6.05 4.83 7.39
C ALA A 24 -5.96 5.58 6.04
N PRO A 25 -7.11 6.08 5.54
CA PRO A 25 -7.15 7.05 4.45
C PRO A 25 -6.42 8.35 4.80
N VAL A 26 -6.12 9.17 3.78
CA VAL A 26 -5.59 10.53 4.01
C VAL A 26 -6.63 11.39 4.76
N PRO A 27 -6.19 12.28 5.67
CA PRO A 27 -7.11 13.06 6.52
C PRO A 27 -7.96 14.08 5.76
N ASP A 28 -7.43 14.66 4.68
CA ASP A 28 -8.18 15.57 3.80
C ASP A 28 -8.18 15.03 2.36
N PRO A 29 -9.14 14.17 1.99
CA PRO A 29 -9.21 13.59 0.65
C PRO A 29 -9.59 14.59 -0.43
N GLN A 30 -10.18 15.74 -0.08
CA GLN A 30 -10.61 16.74 -1.07
C GLN A 30 -9.45 17.58 -1.60
N ALA A 31 -8.34 17.66 -0.86
CA ALA A 31 -7.10 18.28 -1.34
C ALA A 31 -6.44 17.51 -2.50
N TYR A 32 -6.74 16.21 -2.65
CA TYR A 32 -6.09 15.31 -3.60
C TYR A 32 -6.79 15.31 -4.96
N ALA A 33 -6.16 15.95 -5.94
CA ALA A 33 -6.66 16.06 -7.32
C ALA A 33 -6.06 14.98 -8.24
N ARG A 34 -6.76 14.66 -9.33
CA ARG A 34 -6.16 13.85 -10.41
C ARG A 34 -5.01 14.63 -11.03
N ILE A 35 -3.94 13.92 -11.35
CA ILE A 35 -2.77 14.47 -12.04
C ILE A 35 -2.84 14.11 -13.53
N ASP A 36 -2.60 15.12 -14.39
CA ASP A 36 -2.50 14.92 -15.85
C ASP A 36 -1.05 14.67 -16.30
N ALA A 37 -0.09 15.01 -15.43
CA ALA A 37 1.32 14.73 -15.65
C ALA A 37 1.64 13.24 -15.39
N PRO A 38 2.70 12.70 -16.02
CA PRO A 38 3.13 11.33 -15.80
C PRO A 38 3.44 11.05 -14.32
N VAL A 39 2.92 9.93 -13.81
CA VAL A 39 3.21 9.50 -12.44
C VAL A 39 4.68 9.09 -12.33
N PRO A 40 5.46 9.61 -11.36
CA PRO A 40 6.87 9.26 -11.20
C PRO A 40 7.08 7.75 -11.04
N PHE A 41 8.16 7.23 -11.62
CA PHE A 41 8.49 5.80 -11.55
C PHE A 41 8.51 5.25 -10.11
N ALA A 42 9.03 6.03 -9.16
CA ALA A 42 9.08 5.64 -7.76
C ALA A 42 7.68 5.44 -7.16
N VAL A 43 6.73 6.33 -7.48
CA VAL A 43 5.33 6.23 -7.02
C VAL A 43 4.68 4.98 -7.64
N ARG A 44 4.83 4.77 -8.95
CA ARG A 44 4.23 3.62 -9.65
C ARG A 44 4.64 2.27 -9.07
N ARG A 45 5.88 2.15 -8.57
CA ARG A 45 6.39 0.92 -7.95
C ARG A 45 5.84 0.66 -6.55
N LEU A 46 5.28 1.68 -5.90
CA LEU A 46 4.72 1.61 -4.55
C LEU A 46 3.20 1.48 -4.57
N LEU A 47 2.56 1.54 -5.74
CA LEU A 47 1.12 1.32 -5.86
C LEU A 47 0.76 -0.14 -5.52
N PRO A 48 -0.33 -0.37 -4.78
CA PRO A 48 -0.86 -1.71 -4.57
C PRO A 48 -1.25 -2.38 -5.88
N GLN A 49 -1.34 -3.71 -5.88
CA GLN A 49 -1.82 -4.44 -7.06
C GLN A 49 -3.25 -4.02 -7.41
N GLY A 50 -3.51 -3.84 -8.71
CA GLY A 50 -4.81 -3.40 -9.23
C GLY A 50 -5.02 -1.88 -9.24
N ILE A 51 -4.14 -1.11 -8.59
CA ILE A 51 -4.16 0.36 -8.66
C ILE A 51 -3.34 0.82 -9.87
N THR A 52 -3.94 1.70 -10.68
CA THR A 52 -3.33 2.22 -11.90
C THR A 52 -2.98 3.70 -11.78
N GLU A 53 -2.27 4.23 -12.76
CA GLU A 53 -1.95 5.67 -12.81
C GLU A 53 -3.22 6.55 -12.83
N ALA A 54 -4.34 6.05 -13.36
CA ALA A 54 -5.61 6.79 -13.41
C ALA A 54 -6.27 6.99 -12.02
N ASP A 55 -5.85 6.17 -11.06
CA ASP A 55 -6.31 6.20 -9.67
C ASP A 55 -5.46 7.13 -8.81
N VAL A 56 -4.28 7.51 -9.29
CA VAL A 56 -3.35 8.38 -8.55
C VAL A 56 -3.92 9.78 -8.40
N ARG A 57 -3.71 10.34 -7.22
CA ARG A 57 -4.06 11.71 -6.86
C ARG A 57 -2.85 12.40 -6.22
N VAL A 58 -2.80 13.72 -6.32
CA VAL A 58 -1.72 14.54 -5.76
C VAL A 58 -2.28 15.74 -5.01
N ALA A 59 -1.68 16.04 -3.86
CA ALA A 59 -1.90 17.25 -3.07
C ALA A 59 -0.58 17.67 -2.45
N ASP A 60 -0.19 18.95 -2.55
CA ASP A 60 1.03 19.47 -1.91
C ASP A 60 2.28 18.61 -2.15
N ASN A 61 2.47 18.15 -3.40
CA ASN A 61 3.52 17.22 -3.83
C ASN A 61 3.49 15.82 -3.19
N CYS A 62 2.49 15.49 -2.39
CA CYS A 62 2.23 14.17 -1.83
C CYS A 62 1.32 13.33 -2.74
N TYR A 63 1.64 12.05 -2.88
CA TYR A 63 0.91 11.12 -3.74
C TYR A 63 -0.02 10.21 -2.94
N ALA A 64 -1.19 9.97 -3.50
CA ALA A 64 -2.23 9.08 -2.99
C ALA A 64 -2.89 8.32 -4.14
N TYR A 65 -3.75 7.35 -3.83
CA TYR A 65 -4.55 6.63 -4.81
C TYR A 65 -6.00 6.50 -4.36
N ALA A 66 -6.92 6.52 -5.32
CA ALA A 66 -8.33 6.27 -5.08
C ALA A 66 -8.61 4.76 -5.05
N TYR A 67 -9.26 4.28 -3.99
CA TYR A 67 -9.70 2.89 -3.87
C TYR A 67 -10.94 2.82 -2.98
N ASP A 68 -11.96 2.10 -3.45
CA ASP A 68 -13.23 1.91 -2.73
C ASP A 68 -13.89 3.22 -2.24
N GLY A 69 -13.87 4.26 -3.10
CA GLY A 69 -14.42 5.58 -2.77
C GLY A 69 -13.59 6.41 -1.78
N GLN A 70 -12.45 5.90 -1.33
CA GLN A 70 -11.54 6.58 -0.39
C GLN A 70 -10.22 6.93 -1.07
N ILE A 71 -9.47 7.86 -0.47
CA ILE A 71 -8.14 8.25 -0.91
C ILE A 71 -7.11 7.73 0.09
N TRP A 72 -6.22 6.86 -0.37
CA TRP A 72 -5.20 6.20 0.44
C TRP A 72 -3.81 6.75 0.09
N PRO A 73 -2.94 7.00 1.07
CA PRO A 73 -1.61 7.53 0.77
C PRO A 73 -0.76 6.45 0.06
N VAL A 74 0.06 6.89 -0.90
CA VAL A 74 1.13 6.02 -1.42
C VAL A 74 2.24 6.01 -0.38
N LEU A 75 2.54 4.85 0.19
CA LEU A 75 3.54 4.72 1.25
C LEU A 75 4.91 4.28 0.73
N ILE A 76 5.96 4.84 1.31
CA ILE A 76 7.32 4.28 1.20
C ILE A 76 7.53 3.14 2.21
N PRO A 77 8.56 2.29 2.05
CA PRO A 77 8.83 1.17 2.96
C PRO A 77 8.98 1.53 4.45
N ARG A 78 9.18 2.81 4.79
CA ARG A 78 9.24 3.31 6.18
C ARG A 78 7.85 3.62 6.78
N GLY A 79 6.76 3.42 6.02
CA GLY A 79 5.39 3.68 6.46
C GLY A 79 4.95 5.15 6.36
N THR A 80 5.80 6.03 5.82
CA THR A 80 5.42 7.44 5.59
C THR A 80 4.88 7.63 4.18
N GLN A 81 4.11 8.69 3.99
CA GLN A 81 3.62 9.07 2.67
C GLN A 81 4.76 9.48 1.73
N TYR A 82 4.62 9.16 0.45
CA TYR A 82 5.51 9.62 -0.61
C TYR A 82 5.16 11.06 -0.99
N CYS A 83 6.04 12.01 -0.66
CA CYS A 83 5.95 13.41 -1.06
C CYS A 83 7.26 13.84 -1.74
N LEU A 84 7.16 14.69 -2.77
CA LEU A 84 8.29 15.24 -3.53
C LEU A 84 8.70 16.63 -3.05
#